data_AF-X0TE84-F1
#
_entry.id   AF-X0TE84-F1
#
_cell.length_a   1.000
_cell.length_b   1.000
_cell.length_c   1.000
_cell.angle_alpha   90.00
_cell.angle_beta   90.00
_cell.angle_gamma   90.00
#
_symmetry.space_group_name_H-M   'P 1'
#
loop_
_entity.id
_entity.type
_entity.pdbx_description
1 polymer ?
#
loop_
_entity_poly.entity_id
_entity_poly.type
_entity_poly.pdbx_seq_one_letter_code
_entity_poly.pdbx_strand_id
1 'polypeptide(L)'
;MYIIEAFKMAITAIRSHKLRSFLTLIGIIAGVASIIAVMTGISVIQTTIEKEMSVLGTQTFQLQKWAAAGQISQEEMRKIMRRRPTTVEHANAIRERVKTVDLVGSELWSQNTHVAKYRDITTNPNLTVKGEFRP
;
A
#
# COMPACT_ATOMS: atom_id res chain seq x y z
N MET A 1 -18.80 -44.06 -39.35
CA MET A 1 -17.66 -44.95 -39.05
C MET A 1 -16.28 -44.36 -39.41
N TYR A 2 -16.18 -43.11 -39.87
CA TYR A 2 -14.90 -42.55 -40.35
C TYR A 2 -14.05 -41.85 -39.27
N ILE A 3 -14.68 -41.19 -38.30
CA ILE A 3 -13.96 -40.43 -37.25
C ILE A 3 -13.15 -41.37 -36.34
N ILE A 4 -13.69 -42.54 -36.03
CA ILE A 4 -13.05 -43.53 -35.16
C ILE A 4 -11.81 -44.12 -35.84
N GLU A 5 -11.87 -44.41 -37.13
CA GLU A 5 -10.72 -44.88 -37.91
C GLU A 5 -9.63 -43.82 -38.04
N ALA A 6 -10.01 -42.56 -38.33
CA ALA A 6 -9.08 -41.44 -38.39
C ALA A 6 -8.36 -41.22 -37.05
N PHE A 7 -9.09 -41.30 -35.93
CA PHE A 7 -8.52 -41.19 -34.59
C PHE A 7 -7.55 -42.33 -34.28
N LYS A 8 -7.90 -43.56 -34.67
CA LYS A 8 -7.06 -44.75 -34.50
C LYS A 8 -5.78 -44.66 -35.34
N MET A 9 -5.87 -44.14 -36.56
CA MET A 9 -4.71 -43.83 -37.41
C MET A 9 -3.80 -42.77 -36.77
N ALA A 10 -4.36 -41.67 -36.26
CA ALA A 10 -3.58 -40.60 -35.62
C ALA A 10 -2.80 -41.10 -34.39
N ILE A 11 -3.44 -41.90 -33.52
CA ILE A 11 -2.78 -42.50 -32.35
C ILE A 11 -1.63 -43.43 -32.78
N THR A 12 -1.85 -44.23 -33.83
CA THR A 12 -0.84 -45.14 -34.36
C THR A 12 0.36 -44.37 -34.91
N ALA A 13 0.12 -43.27 -35.62
CA ALA A 13 1.17 -42.39 -36.14
C ALA A 13 2.01 -41.75 -35.02
N ILE A 14 1.36 -41.25 -33.95
CA ILE A 14 2.04 -40.69 -32.77
C ILE A 14 2.91 -41.77 -32.08
N ARG A 15 2.41 -43.00 -31.96
CA ARG A 15 3.16 -44.12 -31.38
C ARG A 15 4.34 -44.57 -32.24
N SER A 16 4.26 -44.41 -33.56
CA SER A 16 5.36 -44.70 -34.50
C SER A 16 6.51 -43.69 -34.36
N HIS A 17 6.19 -42.42 -34.14
CA HIS A 17 7.16 -41.32 -34.07
C HIS A 17 7.26 -40.66 -32.68
N LYS A 18 7.47 -41.48 -31.65
CA LYS A 18 7.47 -41.06 -30.23
C LYS A 18 8.37 -39.86 -29.95
N LEU A 19 9.60 -39.86 -30.47
CA LEU A 19 10.56 -38.79 -30.23
C LEU A 19 10.06 -37.45 -30.77
N ARG A 20 9.64 -37.43 -32.05
CA ARG A 20 9.14 -36.23 -32.72
C ARG A 20 7.90 -35.67 -32.01
N SER A 21 6.91 -36.51 -31.74
CA SER A 21 5.68 -36.09 -31.06
C SER A 21 5.93 -35.60 -29.63
N PHE A 22 6.89 -36.19 -28.91
CA PHE A 22 7.26 -35.78 -27.57
C PHE A 22 7.93 -34.40 -27.52
N LEU A 23 8.92 -34.16 -28.39
CA LEU A 23 9.59 -32.86 -28.51
C LEU A 23 8.61 -31.75 -28.89
N THR A 24 7.67 -32.01 -29.79
CA THR A 24 6.64 -31.01 -30.15
C THR A 24 5.70 -30.72 -28.99
N LEU A 25 5.33 -31.73 -28.19
CA LEU A 25 4.45 -31.55 -27.05
C LEU A 25 5.12 -30.72 -25.95
N ILE A 26 6.39 -31.00 -25.63
CA ILE A 26 7.15 -30.22 -24.66
C ILE A 26 7.26 -28.76 -25.10
N GLY A 27 7.54 -28.50 -26.39
CA GLY A 27 7.63 -27.14 -26.91
C GLY A 27 6.35 -26.35 -26.71
N ILE A 28 5.19 -26.94 -27.00
CA ILE A 28 3.88 -26.30 -26.79
C ILE A 28 3.63 -26.06 -25.30
N ILE A 29 3.89 -27.04 -24.44
CA ILE A 29 3.68 -26.92 -22.98
C ILE A 29 4.56 -25.81 -22.41
N ALA A 30 5.86 -25.79 -22.72
CA ALA A 30 6.78 -24.76 -22.26
C ALA A 30 6.40 -23.37 -22.80
N GLY A 31 5.94 -23.29 -24.05
CA GLY A 31 5.42 -22.06 -24.64
C GLY A 31 4.22 -21.50 -23.88
N VAL A 32 3.18 -22.32 -23.69
CA VAL A 32 1.97 -21.89 -22.98
C VAL A 32 2.25 -21.59 -21.51
N ALA A 33 3.07 -22.40 -20.84
CA ALA A 33 3.45 -22.17 -19.45
C ALA A 33 4.19 -20.85 -19.25
N SER A 34 5.09 -20.47 -20.17
CA SER A 34 5.81 -19.20 -20.07
C SER A 34 4.89 -17.98 -20.24
N ILE A 35 3.94 -18.04 -21.17
CA ILE A 35 2.95 -16.96 -21.36
C ILE A 35 2.07 -16.80 -20.12
N ILE A 36 1.58 -17.91 -19.55
CA ILE A 36 0.76 -17.87 -18.32
C ILE A 36 1.57 -17.31 -17.14
N ALA A 37 2.85 -17.70 -17.01
CA ALA A 37 3.72 -17.21 -15.94
C ALA A 37 3.93 -15.70 -16.03
N VAL A 38 4.21 -15.17 -17.24
CA VAL A 38 4.40 -13.73 -17.45
C VAL A 38 3.11 -12.96 -17.17
N MET A 39 1.95 -13.42 -17.69
CA MET A 39 0.66 -12.79 -17.42
C MET A 39 0.37 -12.72 -15.92
N THR A 40 0.60 -13.83 -15.20
CA THR A 40 0.40 -13.89 -13.75
C THR A 40 1.34 -12.95 -13.02
N GLY A 41 2.62 -12.93 -13.39
CA GLY A 41 3.61 -12.03 -12.80
C GLY A 41 3.24 -10.55 -12.95
N ILE A 42 2.77 -10.16 -14.14
CA ILE A 42 2.30 -8.79 -14.40
C ILE A 42 1.11 -8.44 -13.50
N SER A 43 0.10 -9.32 -13.41
CA SER A 43 -1.08 -9.09 -12.56
C SER A 43 -0.73 -8.95 -11.08
N VAL A 44 0.22 -9.75 -10.58
CA VAL A 44 0.71 -9.66 -9.20
C VAL A 44 1.38 -8.32 -8.94
N ILE A 45 2.23 -7.86 -9.86
CA ILE A 45 2.91 -6.57 -9.74
C ILE A 45 1.90 -5.43 -9.74
N GLN A 46 0.94 -5.43 -10.67
CA GLN A 46 -0.11 -4.41 -10.73
C GLN A 46 -0.90 -4.35 -9.43
N THR A 47 -1.38 -5.49 -8.94
CA THR A 47 -2.15 -5.57 -7.70
C THR A 47 -1.33 -5.11 -6.49
N THR A 48 -0.03 -5.44 -6.46
CA THR A 48 0.86 -5.03 -5.38
C THR A 48 1.07 -3.52 -5.41
N ILE A 49 1.36 -2.94 -6.58
CA ILE A 49 1.54 -1.49 -6.74
C ILE A 49 0.26 -0.75 -6.37
N GLU A 50 -0.90 -1.20 -6.84
CA GLU A 50 -2.20 -0.63 -6.48
C GLU A 50 -2.42 -0.65 -4.95
N LYS A 51 -2.08 -1.75 -4.29
CA LYS A 51 -2.18 -1.89 -2.84
C LYS A 51 -1.25 -0.92 -2.11
N GLU A 52 0.03 -0.86 -2.49
CA GLU A 52 1.01 0.05 -1.87
C GLU A 52 0.63 1.52 -2.09
N MET A 53 0.17 1.87 -3.30
CA MET A 53 -0.30 3.23 -3.60
C MET A 53 -1.60 3.58 -2.85
N SER A 54 -2.51 2.63 -2.67
CA SER A 54 -3.73 2.83 -1.87
C SER A 54 -3.41 3.12 -0.39
N VAL A 55 -2.41 2.44 0.18
CA VAL A 55 -1.91 2.75 1.53
C VAL A 55 -1.28 4.14 1.59
N LEU A 56 -0.53 4.53 0.56
CA LEU A 56 0.15 5.82 0.51
C LEU A 56 -0.78 7.01 0.25
N GLY A 57 -1.96 6.82 -0.35
CA GLY A 57 -2.81 7.94 -0.78
C GLY A 57 -4.31 7.87 -0.46
N THR A 58 -4.87 6.70 -0.14
CA THR A 58 -6.33 6.52 -0.12
C THR A 58 -6.86 5.95 1.20
N GLN A 59 -6.08 5.13 1.91
CA GLN A 59 -6.55 4.51 3.16
C GLN A 59 -6.07 5.25 4.43
N THR A 60 -5.27 6.31 4.30
CA THR A 60 -4.76 7.09 5.43
C THR A 60 -5.53 8.41 5.57
N PHE A 61 -6.37 8.51 6.60
CA PHE A 61 -7.09 9.74 6.91
C PHE A 61 -6.29 10.54 7.95
N GLN A 62 -5.68 11.65 7.51
CA GLN A 62 -4.89 12.51 8.40
C GLN A 62 -5.74 13.66 8.96
N LEU A 63 -5.95 13.65 10.28
CA LEU A 63 -6.62 14.72 11.01
C LEU A 63 -5.61 15.67 11.64
N GLN A 64 -5.50 16.89 11.11
CA GLN A 64 -4.66 17.94 11.70
C GLN A 64 -5.50 19.19 12.02
N LYS A 65 -5.17 19.88 13.12
CA LYS A 65 -5.80 21.17 13.48
C LYS A 65 -5.52 22.26 12.43
N TRP A 66 -4.31 22.25 11.89
CA TRP A 66 -3.84 23.17 10.86
C TRP A 66 -4.20 22.61 9.48
N ALA A 67 -4.64 23.46 8.56
CA ALA A 67 -5.00 22.99 7.22
C ALA A 67 -3.74 22.49 6.49
N ALA A 68 -3.84 21.30 5.90
CA ALA A 68 -2.82 20.77 5.02
C ALA A 68 -2.77 21.66 3.75
N ALA A 69 -1.63 22.33 3.55
CA ALA A 69 -1.23 23.07 2.35
C ALA A 69 -2.34 23.77 1.53
N GLY A 70 -2.47 25.08 1.70
CA GLY A 70 -3.29 25.96 0.87
C GLY A 70 -3.18 27.43 1.32
N GLN A 71 -3.55 28.39 0.46
CA GLN A 71 -3.66 29.80 0.86
C GLN A 71 -4.86 29.96 1.81
N ILE A 72 -4.61 29.91 3.11
CA ILE A 72 -5.62 30.14 4.14
C ILE A 72 -5.88 31.63 4.23
N SER A 73 -7.13 32.06 4.02
CA SER A 73 -7.52 33.46 4.22
C SER A 73 -7.35 33.87 5.69
N GLN A 74 -7.07 35.16 5.96
CA GLN A 74 -6.89 35.69 7.32
C GLN A 74 -8.08 35.38 8.24
N GLU A 75 -9.30 35.29 7.70
CA GLU A 75 -10.50 34.94 8.45
C GLU A 75 -10.57 33.45 8.81
N GLU A 76 -10.14 32.58 7.89
CA GLU A 76 -10.05 31.14 8.13
C GLU A 76 -8.95 30.82 9.14
N MET A 77 -7.84 31.57 9.09
CA MET A 77 -6.76 31.47 10.07
C MET A 77 -7.26 31.78 11.49
N ARG A 78 -8.04 32.86 11.66
CA ARG A 78 -8.67 33.20 12.95
C ARG A 78 -9.64 32.12 13.43
N LYS A 79 -10.42 31.53 12.53
CA LYS A 79 -11.32 30.41 12.86
C LYS A 79 -10.53 29.17 13.29
N ILE A 80 -9.44 28.82 12.60
CA ILE A 80 -8.56 27.70 12.93
C ILE A 80 -7.87 27.89 14.29
N MET A 81 -7.40 29.11 14.58
CA MET A 81 -6.79 29.43 15.88
C MET A 81 -7.77 29.24 17.04
N ARG A 82 -9.06 29.55 16.84
CA ARG A 82 -10.12 29.33 17.85
C ARG A 82 -10.56 27.86 17.99
N ARG A 83 -10.14 26.95 17.10
CA ARG A 83 -10.44 25.51 17.24
C ARG A 83 -9.70 24.95 18.45
N ARG A 84 -10.37 24.09 19.22
CA ARG A 84 -9.74 23.35 20.34
C ARG A 84 -8.52 22.56 19.80
N PRO A 85 -7.41 22.51 20.55
CA PRO A 85 -6.26 21.71 20.14
C PRO A 85 -6.65 20.24 19.98
N THR A 86 -6.10 19.58 18.97
CA THR A 86 -6.25 18.13 18.81
C THR A 86 -5.32 17.46 19.83
N THR A 87 -5.88 17.02 20.95
CA THR A 87 -5.13 16.31 22.00
C THR A 87 -5.11 14.80 21.76
N VAL A 88 -4.15 14.11 22.38
CA VAL A 88 -3.98 12.64 22.34
C VAL A 88 -5.24 11.90 22.79
N GLU A 89 -6.06 12.50 23.67
CA GLU A 89 -7.33 11.88 24.09
C GLU A 89 -8.31 11.66 22.92
N HIS A 90 -8.31 12.53 21.91
CA HIS A 90 -9.15 12.34 20.73
C HIS A 90 -8.71 11.14 19.90
N ALA A 91 -7.39 10.90 19.80
CA ALA A 91 -6.86 9.73 19.09
C ALA A 91 -7.24 8.43 19.81
N ASN A 92 -7.18 8.42 21.15
CA ASN A 92 -7.61 7.27 21.96
C ASN A 92 -9.13 7.02 21.84
N ALA A 93 -9.94 8.09 21.85
CA ALA A 93 -11.39 7.98 21.66
C ALA A 93 -11.77 7.42 20.27
N ILE A 94 -11.03 7.77 19.22
CA ILE A 94 -11.22 7.21 17.88
C ILE A 94 -10.85 5.73 17.87
N ARG A 95 -9.74 5.35 18.51
CA ARG A 95 -9.31 3.93 18.62
C ARG A 95 -10.35 3.06 19.34
N GLU A 96 -10.99 3.58 20.38
CA GLU A 96 -11.99 2.83 21.15
C GLU A 96 -13.36 2.76 20.45
N ARG A 97 -13.77 3.84 19.76
CA ARG A 97 -15.13 3.97 19.23
C ARG A 97 -15.26 3.58 17.76
N VAL A 98 -14.17 3.61 16.98
CA VAL A 98 -14.20 3.34 15.54
C VAL A 98 -13.54 1.99 15.26
N LYS A 99 -14.36 0.95 15.14
CA LYS A 99 -13.90 -0.44 14.85
C LYS A 99 -13.46 -0.68 13.40
N THR A 100 -13.69 0.29 12.51
CA THR A 100 -13.37 0.20 11.08
C THR A 100 -11.94 0.62 10.76
N VAL A 101 -11.23 1.22 11.72
CA VAL A 101 -9.88 1.73 11.51
C VAL A 101 -8.89 0.73 12.10
N ASP A 102 -8.03 0.16 11.25
CA ASP A 102 -7.02 -0.82 11.67
C ASP A 102 -5.89 -0.20 12.52
N LEU A 103 -5.48 1.03 12.20
CA LEU A 103 -4.36 1.71 12.87
C LEU A 103 -4.68 3.19 13.10
N VAL A 104 -4.50 3.64 14.35
CA VAL A 104 -4.62 5.05 14.74
C VAL A 104 -3.28 5.49 15.33
N GLY A 105 -2.56 6.33 14.60
CA GLY A 105 -1.35 7.02 15.08
C GLY A 105 -1.67 8.44 15.53
N SER A 106 -1.04 8.89 16.61
CA SER A 106 -1.11 10.30 17.03
C SER A 106 0.27 10.93 16.92
N GLU A 107 0.36 12.00 16.13
CA GLU A 107 1.57 12.80 16.00
C GLU A 107 1.41 14.12 16.74
N LEU A 108 2.33 14.42 17.66
CA LEU A 108 2.43 15.72 18.28
C LEU A 108 3.52 16.52 17.58
N TRP A 109 3.09 17.61 16.93
CA TRP A 109 3.97 18.60 16.33
C TRP A 109 3.96 19.85 17.20
N SER A 110 5.05 20.09 17.94
CA SER A 110 5.26 21.38 18.61
C SER A 110 6.40 22.12 17.96
N GLN A 111 6.08 23.24 17.29
CA GLN A 111 7.06 24.12 16.68
C GLN A 111 7.40 25.28 17.63
N ASN A 112 8.70 25.57 17.77
CA ASN A 112 9.26 26.77 18.41
C ASN A 112 8.74 27.14 19.81
N THR A 113 8.73 26.20 20.75
CA THR A 113 8.44 26.55 22.16
C THR A 113 9.19 25.72 23.18
N HIS A 114 10.02 24.78 22.72
CA HIS A 114 10.69 23.83 23.61
C HIS A 114 12.16 24.20 23.76
N VAL A 115 12.56 24.35 25.01
CA VAL A 115 13.95 24.52 25.42
C VAL A 115 14.40 23.16 25.95
N ALA A 116 15.28 22.49 25.21
CA ALA A 116 15.91 21.29 25.73
C ALA A 116 17.00 21.70 26.74
N LYS A 117 16.87 21.22 27.96
CA LYS A 117 17.90 21.34 29.00
C LYS A 117 18.48 19.95 29.25
N TYR A 118 19.76 19.78 28.96
CA TYR A 118 20.50 18.58 29.35
C TYR A 118 21.64 19.00 30.28
N ARG A 119 21.55 18.56 31.54
CA ARG A 119 22.42 19.02 32.63
C ARG A 119 22.35 20.57 32.75
N ASP A 120 23.47 21.27 32.58
CA ASP A 120 23.57 22.72 32.71
C ASP A 120 23.53 23.48 31.37
N ILE A 121 23.36 22.77 30.25
CA ILE A 121 23.35 23.38 28.91
C ILE A 121 21.91 23.50 28.43
N THR A 122 21.52 24.72 28.06
CA THR A 122 20.18 25.07 27.62
C THR A 122 20.23 25.53 26.16
N THR A 123 19.45 24.91 25.28
CA THR A 123 19.38 25.30 23.87
C THR A 123 18.40 26.46 23.65
N ASN A 124 18.65 27.32 22.66
CA ASN A 124 17.71 28.36 22.22
C ASN A 124 16.31 27.74 21.95
N PRO A 125 15.21 28.50 22.18
CA PRO A 125 13.82 28.02 22.10
C PRO A 125 13.33 27.77 20.65
N ASN A 126 14.20 27.25 19.79
CA ASN A 126 13.94 26.90 18.39
C ASN A 126 13.89 25.39 18.18
N LEU A 127 13.72 24.59 19.23
CA LEU A 127 13.60 23.14 19.07
C LEU A 127 12.19 22.78 18.61
N THR A 128 12.11 22.10 17.47
CA THR A 128 10.91 21.43 17.01
C THR A 128 10.95 20.00 17.51
N VAL A 129 9.99 19.64 18.37
CA VAL A 129 9.86 18.27 18.87
C VAL A 129 8.80 17.57 18.03
N LYS A 130 9.19 16.47 17.38
CA LYS A 130 8.30 15.55 16.70
C LYS A 130 8.23 14.26 17.51
N GLY A 131 7.05 13.95 18.04
CA GLY A 131 6.77 12.69 18.72
C GLY A 131 5.69 11.94 17.96
N GLU A 132 6.00 10.73 17.53
CA GLU A 132 5.03 9.78 16.98
C GLU A 132 4.73 8.75 18.06
N PHE A 133 3.48 8.64 18.51
CA PHE A 133 3.07 7.55 19.36
C PHE A 133 2.64 6.38 18.48
N ARG A 134 3.53 5.39 18.33
CA ARG A 134 3.22 4.13 17.66
C ARG A 134 2.50 3.18 18.63
N PRO A 135 1.35 2.61 18.24
CA PRO A 135 0.76 1.48 18.95
C PRO A 135 1.65 0.23 18.86
#